data_AF-A0AA36MLN4-F1
#
_entry.id   AF-A0AA36MLN4-F1
#
_cell.length_a   1.000
_cell.length_b   1.000
_cell.length_c   1.000
_cell.angle_alpha   90.00
_cell.angle_beta   90.00
_cell.angle_gamma   90.00
#
_symmetry.space_group_name_H-M   'P 1'
#
loop_
_entity.id
_entity.type
_entity.pdbx_description
1 polymer ?
#
loop_
_entity_poly.entity_id
_entity_poly.type
_entity_poly.pdbx_seq_one_letter_code
_entity_poly.pdbx_strand_id
1 'polypeptide(L)'
;MERTILAGQGQQLTLCRGVVAVSGERVDQAARRGLGAVPIEWQRAREKRDGDGFHITFFSKGDLQILQLPDATPADPAAAASAAAQLLAQLPCCWDWVDLGTGSCRDGGSESRFRVLLWPAAAELRRNLQLPPKDFHITLGFQNSDVHSKAKGLSTLSTAPEVQCLQALVALARKLPETEAISLAETALQGATAHADAEAEAAALRALCLCHGRLKQPDQVLTYADQLLQLVPADASARRSKGFALLLLQRHQDALEQLKLAQAIPEEDEAEARRVAQAVAFCCKKLGLEGPSAADGAGSGYKEAQASPETVAKDNYPKTPHLPFSPGVNPDDTQISDCQLLLQGEVVVTEKLDGGNCCIKGGQVYGRTHAQPASHESFSAVKELAANFASALEDVQVFGENMQGIHSIEYTNLESFFYVFGARDARGWLSWDETVALAERLDLPTVPLVFRGTFASADQLQQCLEKWKQEPSAVSERQTPEGFVVRRSARIPAKAFQESVAKYVRANHIQTEDAWKRRWKKATLGTRLQPRLRSLEPAAA
;
A
#
# COMPACT_ATOMS: atom_id res chain seq x y z
N MET A 1 -34.50 -16.72 -16.38
CA MET A 1 -34.98 -15.35 -16.16
C MET A 1 -33.78 -14.47 -15.89
N GLU A 2 -33.75 -13.29 -16.49
CA GLU A 2 -32.77 -12.26 -16.22
C GLU A 2 -33.10 -11.63 -14.86
N ARG A 3 -32.13 -11.55 -13.95
CA ARG A 3 -32.33 -11.04 -12.59
C ARG A 3 -31.32 -9.93 -12.30
N THR A 4 -31.82 -8.71 -12.13
CA THR A 4 -31.01 -7.56 -11.69
C THR A 4 -30.57 -7.78 -10.23
N ILE A 5 -29.31 -7.47 -9.96
CA ILE A 5 -28.62 -7.75 -8.70
C ILE A 5 -28.24 -6.45 -7.99
N LEU A 6 -27.71 -5.50 -8.77
CA LEU A 6 -27.34 -4.17 -8.30
C LEU A 6 -27.48 -3.21 -9.48
N ALA A 7 -27.95 -2.00 -9.22
CA ALA A 7 -28.05 -0.94 -10.21
C ALA A 7 -27.47 0.37 -9.66
N GLY A 8 -26.82 1.14 -10.53
CA GLY A 8 -26.22 2.43 -10.18
C GLY A 8 -25.63 3.12 -11.40
N GLN A 9 -25.67 4.45 -11.41
CA GLN A 9 -25.11 5.29 -12.50
C GLN A 9 -25.53 4.86 -13.93
N GLY A 10 -26.80 4.50 -14.14
CA GLY A 10 -27.32 4.06 -15.46
C GLY A 10 -26.86 2.67 -15.91
N GLN A 11 -26.35 1.86 -14.98
CA GLN A 11 -25.85 0.50 -15.22
C GLN A 11 -26.47 -0.48 -14.24
N GLN A 12 -26.46 -1.76 -14.60
CA GLN A 12 -26.92 -2.84 -13.76
C GLN A 12 -26.04 -4.08 -13.90
N LEU A 13 -25.84 -4.76 -12.77
CA LEU A 13 -25.30 -6.11 -12.69
C LEU A 13 -26.45 -7.10 -12.75
N THR A 14 -26.35 -8.06 -13.67
CA THR A 14 -27.42 -8.99 -13.98
C THR A 14 -26.88 -10.41 -14.13
N LEU A 15 -27.57 -11.39 -13.54
CA LEU A 15 -27.27 -12.81 -13.79
C LEU A 15 -28.00 -13.25 -15.06
N CYS A 16 -27.23 -13.59 -16.10
CA CYS A 16 -27.77 -14.08 -17.37
C CYS A 16 -26.89 -15.20 -17.92
N ARG A 17 -27.49 -16.28 -18.44
CA ARG A 17 -26.78 -17.38 -19.13
C ARG A 17 -25.60 -18.00 -18.34
N GLY A 18 -25.67 -17.98 -17.01
CA GLY A 18 -24.64 -18.50 -16.10
C GLY A 18 -23.42 -17.59 -15.95
N VAL A 19 -23.52 -16.31 -16.33
CA VAL A 19 -22.51 -15.29 -16.06
C VAL A 19 -23.16 -14.10 -15.36
N VAL A 20 -22.36 -13.34 -14.62
CA VAL A 20 -22.77 -12.03 -14.11
C VAL A 20 -22.22 -10.99 -15.06
N ALA A 21 -23.13 -10.25 -15.68
CA ALA A 21 -22.81 -9.27 -16.70
C ALA A 21 -23.25 -7.88 -16.25
N VAL A 22 -22.49 -6.86 -16.67
CA VAL A 22 -22.84 -5.45 -16.48
C VAL A 22 -23.41 -4.95 -17.80
N SER A 23 -24.62 -4.44 -17.77
CA SER A 23 -25.30 -3.85 -18.92
C SER A 23 -25.90 -2.49 -18.54
N GLY A 24 -26.27 -1.69 -19.53
CA GLY A 24 -26.89 -0.39 -19.33
C GLY A 24 -26.35 0.67 -20.28
N GLU A 25 -26.89 1.87 -20.16
CA GLU A 25 -26.68 2.94 -21.14
C GLU A 25 -25.19 3.30 -21.30
N ARG A 26 -24.43 3.36 -20.20
CA ARG A 26 -23.00 3.68 -20.24
C ARG A 26 -22.19 2.62 -21.00
N VAL A 27 -22.54 1.34 -20.86
CA VAL A 27 -21.91 0.23 -21.59
C VAL A 27 -22.23 0.32 -23.08
N ASP A 28 -23.49 0.57 -23.42
CA ASP A 28 -23.94 0.72 -24.80
C ASP A 28 -23.31 1.95 -25.48
N GLN A 29 -23.20 3.07 -24.78
CA GLN A 29 -22.53 4.28 -25.29
C GLN A 29 -21.05 4.02 -25.58
N ALA A 30 -20.32 3.38 -24.65
CA ALA A 30 -18.92 3.02 -24.85
C ALA A 30 -18.73 2.08 -26.04
N ALA A 31 -19.62 1.09 -26.18
CA ALA A 31 -19.59 0.19 -27.33
C ALA A 31 -19.81 0.92 -28.65
N ARG A 32 -20.85 1.78 -28.73
CA ARG A 32 -21.23 2.50 -29.94
C ARG A 32 -20.09 3.39 -30.46
N ARG A 33 -19.27 3.98 -29.57
CA ARG A 33 -18.06 4.72 -29.97
C ARG A 33 -17.08 3.90 -30.80
N GLY A 34 -16.97 2.59 -30.52
CA GLY A 34 -16.05 1.69 -31.23
C GLY A 34 -16.60 1.01 -32.47
N LEU A 35 -17.92 1.01 -32.70
CA LEU A 35 -18.54 0.23 -33.79
C LEU A 35 -18.07 0.67 -35.18
N GLY A 36 -17.76 1.95 -35.37
CA GLY A 36 -17.25 2.47 -36.65
C GLY A 36 -15.95 1.80 -37.11
N ALA A 37 -15.18 1.22 -36.19
CA ALA A 37 -13.93 0.53 -36.48
C ALA A 37 -14.10 -0.98 -36.72
N VAL A 38 -15.33 -1.51 -36.74
CA VAL A 38 -15.62 -2.95 -36.83
C VAL A 38 -16.46 -3.25 -38.08
N PRO A 39 -16.10 -4.23 -38.92
CA PRO A 39 -16.91 -4.61 -40.08
C PRO A 39 -18.35 -4.99 -39.69
N ILE A 40 -19.33 -4.57 -40.50
CA ILE A 40 -20.76 -4.78 -40.19
C ILE A 40 -21.13 -6.26 -40.01
N GLU A 41 -20.49 -7.15 -40.75
CA GLU A 41 -20.69 -8.60 -40.66
C GLU A 41 -20.26 -9.14 -39.29
N TRP A 42 -19.18 -8.59 -38.72
CA TRP A 42 -18.64 -8.99 -37.43
C TRP A 42 -19.53 -8.49 -36.29
N GLN A 43 -20.09 -7.29 -36.44
CA GLN A 43 -21.08 -6.74 -35.51
C GLN A 43 -22.33 -7.63 -35.47
N ARG A 44 -22.86 -8.00 -36.65
CA ARG A 44 -24.01 -8.92 -36.79
C ARG A 44 -23.73 -10.30 -36.19
N ALA A 45 -22.51 -10.83 -36.35
CA ALA A 45 -22.12 -12.11 -35.75
C ALA A 45 -22.21 -12.07 -34.22
N ARG A 46 -21.78 -10.96 -33.61
CA ARG A 46 -21.89 -10.71 -32.17
C ARG A 46 -23.34 -10.49 -31.73
N GLU A 47 -24.12 -9.71 -32.47
CA GLU A 47 -25.54 -9.47 -32.18
C GLU A 47 -26.34 -10.78 -32.20
N LYS A 48 -26.05 -11.67 -33.17
CA LYS A 48 -26.65 -13.02 -33.21
C LYS A 48 -26.32 -13.85 -31.96
N ARG A 49 -25.12 -13.68 -31.38
CA ARG A 49 -24.69 -14.41 -30.17
C ARG A 49 -25.29 -13.82 -28.90
N ASP A 50 -25.26 -12.50 -28.77
CA ASP A 50 -25.49 -11.80 -27.50
C ASP A 50 -26.84 -11.08 -27.43
N GLY A 51 -27.47 -10.80 -28.57
CA GLY A 51 -28.58 -9.88 -28.74
C GLY A 51 -28.14 -8.44 -28.97
N ASP A 52 -29.12 -7.54 -28.99
CA ASP A 52 -28.97 -6.13 -29.37
C ASP A 52 -28.14 -5.30 -28.35
N GLY A 53 -28.08 -5.75 -27.09
CA GLY A 53 -27.42 -5.03 -25.99
C GLY A 53 -25.95 -5.38 -25.80
N PHE A 54 -25.16 -4.43 -25.28
CA PHE A 54 -23.76 -4.65 -24.94
C PHE A 54 -23.60 -5.01 -23.45
N HIS A 55 -22.54 -5.75 -23.14
CA HIS A 55 -22.27 -6.14 -21.76
C HIS A 55 -20.77 -6.26 -21.48
N ILE A 56 -20.42 -6.11 -20.21
CA ILE A 56 -19.10 -6.45 -19.66
C ILE A 56 -19.28 -7.70 -18.82
N THR A 57 -18.48 -8.75 -19.06
CA THR A 57 -18.54 -9.95 -18.22
C THR A 57 -17.82 -9.71 -16.90
N PHE A 58 -18.57 -9.54 -15.81
CA PHE A 58 -18.04 -9.34 -14.46
C PHE A 58 -17.57 -10.65 -13.84
N PHE A 59 -18.45 -11.65 -13.75
CA PHE A 59 -18.10 -13.04 -13.41
C PHE A 59 -18.40 -13.99 -14.55
N SER A 60 -17.39 -14.75 -14.95
CA SER A 60 -17.55 -15.87 -15.86
C SER A 60 -18.15 -17.09 -15.14
N LYS A 61 -18.53 -18.12 -15.91
CA LYS A 61 -18.96 -19.41 -15.36
C LYS A 61 -17.90 -20.02 -14.44
N GLY A 62 -16.62 -19.90 -14.81
CA GLY A 62 -15.50 -20.40 -13.99
C GLY A 62 -15.33 -19.60 -12.70
N ASP A 63 -15.47 -18.27 -12.75
CA ASP A 63 -15.42 -17.42 -11.55
C ASP A 63 -16.52 -17.83 -10.55
N LEU A 64 -17.74 -18.04 -11.04
CA LEU A 64 -18.87 -18.48 -10.20
C LEU A 64 -18.70 -19.88 -9.62
N GLN A 65 -17.88 -20.74 -10.22
CA GLN A 65 -17.50 -22.04 -9.64
C GLN A 65 -16.48 -21.86 -8.51
N ILE A 66 -15.50 -20.96 -8.66
CA ILE A 66 -14.50 -20.66 -7.63
C ILE A 66 -15.17 -20.04 -6.38
N LEU A 67 -16.17 -19.19 -6.57
CA LEU A 67 -16.91 -18.54 -5.49
C LEU A 67 -17.82 -19.48 -4.67
N GLN A 68 -17.95 -20.75 -5.06
CA GLN A 68 -18.69 -21.75 -4.28
C GLN A 68 -17.84 -22.17 -3.07
N LEU A 69 -18.03 -21.51 -1.92
CA LEU A 69 -17.41 -21.87 -0.64
C LEU A 69 -17.68 -23.35 -0.30
N PRO A 70 -16.71 -24.08 0.28
CA PRO A 70 -16.79 -25.54 0.45
C PRO A 70 -17.89 -26.06 1.39
N ASP A 71 -18.51 -25.22 2.22
CA ASP A 71 -19.50 -25.63 3.24
C ASP A 71 -20.93 -25.07 3.03
N ALA A 72 -21.23 -24.49 1.87
CA ALA A 72 -22.59 -24.07 1.54
C ALA A 72 -23.29 -25.13 0.66
N THR A 73 -24.48 -25.56 1.06
CA THR A 73 -25.44 -26.30 0.21
C THR A 73 -25.53 -25.67 -1.20
N PRO A 74 -25.81 -26.44 -2.27
CA PRO A 74 -25.49 -26.07 -3.66
C PRO A 74 -25.83 -24.59 -3.93
N ALA A 75 -24.79 -23.77 -3.97
CA ALA A 75 -24.91 -22.33 -3.90
C ALA A 75 -25.61 -21.82 -5.16
N ASP A 76 -26.76 -21.17 -4.97
CA ASP A 76 -27.47 -20.46 -6.04
C ASP A 76 -26.53 -19.41 -6.65
N PRO A 77 -26.19 -19.47 -7.95
CA PRO A 77 -25.38 -18.46 -8.61
C PRO A 77 -25.91 -17.03 -8.42
N ALA A 78 -27.23 -16.88 -8.20
CA ALA A 78 -27.81 -15.58 -7.88
C ALA A 78 -27.44 -15.09 -6.48
N ALA A 79 -27.25 -15.98 -5.50
CA ALA A 79 -26.81 -15.62 -4.15
C ALA A 79 -25.33 -15.18 -4.14
N ALA A 80 -24.45 -15.93 -4.80
CA ALA A 80 -23.03 -15.56 -4.94
C ALA A 80 -22.87 -14.21 -5.66
N ALA A 81 -23.64 -14.02 -6.74
CA ALA A 81 -23.65 -12.77 -7.48
C ALA A 81 -24.20 -11.61 -6.64
N SER A 82 -25.23 -11.84 -5.82
CA SER A 82 -25.78 -10.84 -4.88
C SER A 82 -24.78 -10.44 -3.79
N ALA A 83 -24.07 -11.41 -3.21
CA ALA A 83 -23.04 -11.15 -2.20
C ALA A 83 -21.88 -10.32 -2.77
N ALA A 84 -21.40 -10.70 -3.96
CA ALA A 84 -20.33 -9.95 -4.62
C ALA A 84 -20.76 -8.55 -5.06
N ALA A 85 -22.02 -8.37 -5.46
CA ALA A 85 -22.56 -7.05 -5.77
C ALA A 85 -22.65 -6.15 -4.51
N GLN A 86 -22.97 -6.72 -3.34
CA GLN A 86 -22.93 -5.98 -2.07
C GLN A 86 -21.51 -5.56 -1.70
N LEU A 87 -20.51 -6.42 -1.92
CA LEU A 87 -19.11 -6.08 -1.71
C LEU A 87 -18.65 -4.99 -2.68
N LEU A 88 -19.01 -5.08 -3.97
CA LEU A 88 -18.72 -4.03 -4.94
C LEU A 88 -19.34 -2.69 -4.52
N ALA A 89 -20.57 -2.69 -4.03
CA ALA A 89 -21.27 -1.47 -3.61
C ALA A 89 -20.62 -0.78 -2.39
N GLN A 90 -19.80 -1.50 -1.62
CA GLN A 90 -19.04 -0.94 -0.50
C GLN A 90 -17.73 -0.28 -0.94
N LEU A 91 -17.24 -0.57 -2.14
CA LEU A 91 -16.01 0.04 -2.65
C LEU A 91 -16.28 1.47 -3.14
N PRO A 92 -15.39 2.43 -2.84
CA PRO A 92 -15.50 3.77 -3.36
C PRO A 92 -15.41 3.75 -4.90
N CYS A 93 -16.20 4.61 -5.56
CA CYS A 93 -16.15 4.75 -7.03
C CYS A 93 -16.42 3.43 -7.77
N CYS A 94 -17.28 2.56 -7.22
CA CYS A 94 -17.46 1.18 -7.68
C CYS A 94 -17.92 1.04 -9.15
N TRP A 95 -18.52 2.08 -9.73
CA TRP A 95 -18.95 2.13 -11.13
C TRP A 95 -17.99 2.90 -12.06
N ASP A 96 -16.87 3.41 -11.55
CA ASP A 96 -15.98 4.32 -12.28
C ASP A 96 -14.93 3.57 -13.11
N TRP A 97 -15.40 2.78 -14.08
CA TRP A 97 -14.52 2.21 -15.10
C TRP A 97 -14.22 3.20 -16.23
N VAL A 98 -13.05 3.05 -16.85
CA VAL A 98 -12.53 3.94 -17.88
C VAL A 98 -12.47 3.19 -19.22
N ASP A 99 -13.09 3.76 -20.26
CA ASP A 99 -13.03 3.27 -21.64
C ASP A 99 -11.80 3.83 -22.33
N LEU A 100 -10.85 2.96 -22.71
CA LEU A 100 -9.56 3.38 -23.23
C LEU A 100 -9.53 3.53 -24.75
N GLY A 101 -10.39 2.79 -25.45
CA GLY A 101 -10.32 2.68 -26.90
C GLY A 101 -10.59 1.27 -27.41
N THR A 102 -10.43 1.11 -28.73
CA THR A 102 -10.66 -0.15 -29.42
C THR A 102 -9.42 -1.05 -29.37
N GLY A 103 -9.59 -2.25 -28.86
CA GLY A 103 -8.60 -3.33 -28.88
C GLY A 103 -8.93 -4.41 -29.89
N SER A 104 -7.92 -5.24 -30.20
CA SER A 104 -8.09 -6.42 -31.05
C SER A 104 -7.18 -7.56 -30.64
N CYS A 105 -7.62 -8.79 -30.88
CA CYS A 105 -6.77 -9.97 -30.73
C CYS A 105 -7.12 -11.05 -31.77
N ARG A 106 -6.14 -11.92 -32.08
CA ARG A 106 -6.27 -13.00 -33.05
C ARG A 106 -5.87 -14.33 -32.44
N ASP A 107 -6.60 -15.39 -32.78
CA ASP A 107 -6.23 -16.76 -32.45
C ASP A 107 -6.84 -17.75 -33.45
N GLY A 108 -6.03 -18.68 -33.97
CA GLY A 108 -6.51 -19.77 -34.82
C GLY A 108 -7.37 -19.36 -36.03
N GLY A 109 -7.08 -18.21 -36.66
CA GLY A 109 -7.86 -17.70 -37.81
C GLY A 109 -9.11 -16.89 -37.43
N SER A 110 -9.40 -16.76 -36.13
CA SER A 110 -10.42 -15.85 -35.61
C SER A 110 -9.81 -14.52 -35.20
N GLU A 111 -10.59 -13.45 -35.29
CA GLU A 111 -10.23 -12.12 -34.81
C GLU A 111 -11.38 -11.54 -34.00
N SER A 112 -11.09 -10.86 -32.90
CA SER A 112 -12.09 -10.16 -32.09
C SER A 112 -11.73 -8.70 -31.94
N ARG A 113 -12.76 -7.85 -31.98
CA ARG A 113 -12.70 -6.41 -31.74
C ARG A 113 -13.55 -6.07 -30.53
N PHE A 114 -13.00 -5.26 -29.63
CA PHE A 114 -13.64 -4.94 -28.35
C PHE A 114 -13.21 -3.56 -27.85
N ARG A 115 -13.96 -2.98 -26.92
CA ARG A 115 -13.48 -1.85 -26.10
C ARG A 115 -12.65 -2.39 -24.95
N VAL A 116 -11.49 -1.80 -24.72
CA VAL A 116 -10.62 -2.12 -23.58
C VAL A 116 -11.02 -1.23 -22.40
N LEU A 117 -11.30 -1.83 -21.25
CA LEU A 117 -11.75 -1.11 -20.06
C LEU A 117 -10.76 -1.30 -18.89
N LEU A 118 -10.55 -0.23 -18.13
CA LEU A 118 -9.96 -0.32 -16.80
C LEU A 118 -11.05 -0.18 -15.75
N TRP A 119 -11.09 -1.10 -14.79
CA TRP A 119 -12.06 -1.06 -13.71
C TRP A 119 -11.40 -1.38 -12.35
N PRO A 120 -10.82 -0.37 -11.69
CA PRO A 120 -10.03 -0.56 -10.47
C PRO A 120 -10.82 -1.22 -9.33
N ALA A 121 -12.03 -0.73 -9.05
CA ALA A 121 -12.87 -1.30 -7.99
C ALA A 121 -13.23 -2.78 -8.27
N ALA A 122 -13.48 -3.13 -9.53
CA ALA A 122 -13.74 -4.53 -9.90
C ALA A 122 -12.48 -5.41 -9.77
N ALA A 123 -11.30 -4.89 -10.14
CA ALA A 123 -10.03 -5.59 -9.96
C ALA A 123 -9.70 -5.80 -8.47
N GLU A 124 -9.94 -4.78 -7.64
CA GLU A 124 -9.79 -4.86 -6.18
C GLU A 124 -10.73 -5.91 -5.58
N LEU A 125 -12.01 -5.88 -5.95
CA LEU A 125 -12.96 -6.90 -5.51
C LEU A 125 -12.50 -8.31 -5.91
N ARG A 126 -12.01 -8.51 -7.13
CA ARG A 126 -11.52 -9.83 -7.58
C ARG A 126 -10.35 -10.31 -6.72
N ARG A 127 -9.41 -9.44 -6.34
CA ARG A 127 -8.33 -9.79 -5.39
C ARG A 127 -8.89 -10.20 -4.03
N ASN A 128 -9.84 -9.44 -3.50
CA ASN A 128 -10.47 -9.73 -2.21
C ASN A 128 -11.23 -11.07 -2.22
N LEU A 129 -11.79 -11.44 -3.37
CA LEU A 129 -12.46 -12.72 -3.60
C LEU A 129 -11.51 -13.84 -4.06
N GLN A 130 -10.20 -13.61 -4.12
CA GLN A 130 -9.18 -14.56 -4.58
C GLN A 130 -9.45 -15.11 -5.99
N LEU A 131 -10.10 -14.30 -6.84
CA LEU A 131 -10.33 -14.61 -8.23
C LEU A 131 -9.12 -14.21 -9.08
N PRO A 132 -8.84 -14.93 -10.18
CA PRO A 132 -7.75 -14.56 -11.08
C PRO A 132 -7.98 -13.15 -11.67
N PRO A 133 -6.91 -12.41 -11.98
CA PRO A 133 -7.01 -11.14 -12.69
C PRO A 133 -7.77 -11.27 -14.01
N LYS A 134 -8.45 -10.20 -14.42
CA LYS A 134 -9.28 -10.21 -15.61
C LYS A 134 -9.22 -8.89 -16.36
N ASP A 135 -9.08 -9.01 -17.68
CA ASP A 135 -9.23 -7.89 -18.60
C ASP A 135 -10.72 -7.61 -18.86
N PHE A 136 -11.21 -6.49 -18.36
CA PHE A 136 -12.57 -6.04 -18.64
C PHE A 136 -12.65 -5.45 -20.04
N HIS A 137 -13.66 -5.87 -20.79
CA HIS A 137 -13.84 -5.46 -22.17
C HIS A 137 -15.30 -5.54 -22.59
N ILE A 138 -15.64 -4.84 -23.67
CA ILE A 138 -16.95 -4.91 -24.33
C ILE A 138 -16.75 -5.45 -25.75
N THR A 139 -17.25 -6.65 -26.05
CA THR A 139 -17.13 -7.21 -27.41
C THR A 139 -17.98 -6.41 -28.39
N LEU A 140 -17.33 -5.92 -29.45
CA LEU A 140 -17.95 -5.15 -30.53
C LEU A 140 -18.31 -6.04 -31.72
N GLY A 141 -17.47 -7.02 -32.02
CA GLY A 141 -17.66 -7.96 -33.12
C GLY A 141 -16.46 -8.89 -33.29
N PHE A 142 -16.62 -9.94 -34.09
CA PHE A 142 -15.56 -10.91 -34.37
C PHE A 142 -15.70 -11.57 -35.74
N GLN A 143 -14.57 -12.03 -36.27
CA GLN A 143 -14.47 -12.92 -37.43
C GLN A 143 -14.42 -14.37 -36.97
N ASN A 144 -15.23 -15.23 -37.58
CA ASN A 144 -15.34 -16.67 -37.30
C ASN A 144 -15.85 -16.99 -35.89
N SER A 145 -15.11 -16.63 -34.84
CA SER A 145 -15.50 -16.81 -33.43
C SER A 145 -14.89 -15.72 -32.53
N ASP A 146 -15.51 -15.48 -31.37
CA ASP A 146 -14.90 -14.62 -30.35
C ASP A 146 -13.70 -15.33 -29.71
N VAL A 147 -12.58 -14.61 -29.64
CA VAL A 147 -11.32 -15.10 -29.12
C VAL A 147 -11.37 -14.96 -27.60
N HIS A 148 -11.32 -16.09 -26.89
CA HIS A 148 -11.34 -16.14 -25.42
C HIS A 148 -9.99 -16.56 -24.79
N SER A 149 -9.04 -17.01 -25.61
CA SER A 149 -7.73 -17.56 -25.22
C SER A 149 -6.62 -16.51 -25.09
N LYS A 150 -6.89 -15.25 -25.47
CA LYS A 150 -5.92 -14.16 -25.48
C LYS A 150 -6.34 -13.07 -24.49
N ALA A 151 -5.35 -12.32 -24.00
CA ALA A 151 -5.57 -11.10 -23.25
C ALA A 151 -6.42 -10.11 -24.08
N LYS A 152 -7.13 -9.23 -23.37
CA LYS A 152 -7.99 -8.17 -23.94
C LYS A 152 -7.81 -6.84 -23.20
N GLY A 153 -6.71 -6.69 -22.47
CA GLY A 153 -6.35 -5.52 -21.69
C GLY A 153 -5.53 -4.49 -22.48
N LEU A 154 -4.81 -3.64 -21.76
CA LEU A 154 -4.01 -2.52 -22.28
C LEU A 154 -3.15 -2.86 -23.50
N SER A 155 -2.45 -4.00 -23.46
CA SER A 155 -1.53 -4.45 -24.51
C SER A 155 -2.21 -4.78 -25.84
N THR A 156 -3.54 -4.79 -25.90
CA THR A 156 -4.32 -5.11 -27.09
C THR A 156 -4.94 -3.91 -27.78
N LEU A 157 -4.72 -2.69 -27.24
CA LEU A 157 -5.16 -1.45 -27.88
C LEU A 157 -4.61 -1.37 -29.31
N SER A 158 -5.51 -1.11 -30.27
CA SER A 158 -5.15 -1.03 -31.69
C SER A 158 -4.54 0.32 -32.07
N THR A 159 -4.78 1.34 -31.26
CA THR A 159 -4.29 2.72 -31.40
C THR A 159 -3.91 3.25 -30.02
N ALA A 160 -3.30 4.43 -29.98
CA ALA A 160 -3.14 5.15 -28.72
C ALA A 160 -4.51 5.36 -28.02
N PRO A 161 -4.55 5.44 -26.68
CA PRO A 161 -5.79 5.67 -25.94
C PRO A 161 -6.53 6.92 -26.40
N GLU A 162 -7.84 6.91 -26.28
CA GLU A 162 -8.69 8.03 -26.69
C GLU A 162 -8.51 9.25 -25.77
N VAL A 163 -8.57 10.46 -26.34
CA VAL A 163 -8.32 11.72 -25.60
C VAL A 163 -9.20 11.87 -24.35
N GLN A 164 -10.44 11.36 -24.39
CA GLN A 164 -11.39 11.49 -23.29
C GLN A 164 -11.01 10.69 -22.04
N CYS A 165 -10.10 9.70 -22.15
CA CYS A 165 -9.70 8.87 -21.03
C CYS A 165 -8.40 9.33 -20.35
N LEU A 166 -7.63 10.25 -20.95
CA LEU A 166 -6.27 10.56 -20.52
C LEU A 166 -6.22 11.15 -19.11
N GLN A 167 -7.11 12.10 -18.79
CA GLN A 167 -7.20 12.67 -17.45
C GLN A 167 -7.55 11.61 -16.40
N ALA A 168 -8.47 10.70 -16.72
CA ALA A 168 -8.87 9.62 -15.84
C ALA A 168 -7.73 8.62 -15.60
N LEU A 169 -6.94 8.30 -16.64
CA LEU A 169 -5.75 7.45 -16.53
C LEU A 169 -4.70 8.07 -15.60
N VAL A 170 -4.39 9.37 -15.75
CA VAL A 170 -3.43 10.05 -14.87
C VAL A 170 -3.94 10.10 -13.44
N ALA A 171 -5.23 10.40 -13.24
CA ALA A 171 -5.85 10.42 -11.92
C ALA A 171 -5.81 9.04 -11.25
N LEU A 172 -5.99 7.98 -12.03
CA LEU A 172 -5.93 6.60 -11.54
C LEU A 172 -4.49 6.19 -11.21
N ALA A 173 -3.52 6.52 -12.07
CA ALA A 173 -2.11 6.23 -11.83
C ALA A 173 -1.64 6.78 -10.47
N ARG A 174 -2.11 7.96 -10.07
CA ARG A 174 -1.77 8.57 -8.76
C ARG A 174 -2.28 7.79 -7.54
N LYS A 175 -3.25 6.89 -7.72
CA LYS A 175 -3.91 6.13 -6.65
C LYS A 175 -3.44 4.67 -6.56
N LEU A 176 -2.69 4.20 -7.55
CA LEU A 176 -2.23 2.81 -7.61
C LEU A 176 -0.78 2.67 -7.13
N PRO A 177 -0.37 1.43 -6.76
CA PRO A 177 1.03 1.12 -6.52
C PRO A 177 1.91 1.48 -7.73
N GLU A 178 3.18 1.81 -7.49
CA GLU A 178 4.06 2.43 -8.50
C GLU A 178 4.18 1.63 -9.79
N THR A 179 4.21 0.30 -9.75
CA THR A 179 4.33 -0.56 -10.93
C THR A 179 3.09 -0.50 -11.84
N GLU A 180 1.89 -0.55 -11.26
CA GLU A 180 0.63 -0.39 -11.99
C GLU A 180 0.45 1.06 -12.47
N ALA A 181 0.83 2.03 -11.62
CA ALA A 181 0.77 3.45 -11.92
C ALA A 181 1.63 3.83 -13.13
N ILE A 182 2.84 3.26 -13.26
CA ILE A 182 3.74 3.52 -14.40
C ILE A 182 3.07 3.08 -15.70
N SER A 183 2.54 1.85 -15.76
CA SER A 183 1.90 1.35 -16.99
C SER A 183 0.73 2.24 -17.42
N LEU A 184 -0.06 2.74 -16.46
CA LEU A 184 -1.15 3.66 -16.75
C LEU A 184 -0.68 5.04 -17.18
N ALA A 185 0.36 5.58 -16.54
CA ALA A 185 0.91 6.89 -16.88
C ALA A 185 1.64 6.87 -18.24
N GLU A 186 2.34 5.79 -18.59
CA GLU A 186 2.91 5.57 -19.93
C GLU A 186 1.81 5.46 -21.00
N THR A 187 0.73 4.74 -20.68
CA THR A 187 -0.44 4.66 -21.56
C THR A 187 -1.06 6.04 -21.77
N ALA A 188 -1.23 6.83 -20.71
CA ALA A 188 -1.74 8.19 -20.80
C ALA A 188 -0.80 9.11 -21.60
N LEU A 189 0.52 8.98 -21.42
CA LEU A 189 1.53 9.72 -22.17
C LEU A 189 1.44 9.41 -23.66
N GLN A 190 1.36 8.13 -24.03
CA GLN A 190 1.20 7.71 -25.42
C GLN A 190 -0.05 8.31 -26.07
N GLY A 191 -1.17 8.30 -25.35
CA GLY A 191 -2.41 8.94 -25.78
C GLY A 191 -2.26 10.45 -25.94
N ALA A 192 -1.69 11.13 -24.96
CA ALA A 192 -1.51 12.57 -24.97
C ALA A 192 -0.64 13.04 -26.15
N THR A 193 0.49 12.38 -26.39
CA THR A 193 1.36 12.68 -27.53
C THR A 193 0.64 12.43 -28.87
N ALA A 194 -0.12 11.34 -28.99
CA ALA A 194 -0.86 11.02 -30.22
C ALA A 194 -1.95 12.05 -30.55
N HIS A 195 -2.56 12.66 -29.53
CA HIS A 195 -3.60 13.68 -29.69
C HIS A 195 -3.09 15.12 -29.57
N ALA A 196 -1.76 15.32 -29.43
CA ALA A 196 -1.13 16.62 -29.18
C ALA A 196 -1.74 17.37 -27.97
N ASP A 197 -2.12 16.63 -26.92
CA ASP A 197 -2.68 17.17 -25.69
C ASP A 197 -1.56 17.48 -24.69
N ALA A 198 -1.04 18.71 -24.77
CA ALA A 198 0.06 19.17 -23.94
C ALA A 198 -0.25 19.15 -22.43
N GLU A 199 -1.50 19.34 -22.03
CA GLU A 199 -1.89 19.31 -20.61
C GLU A 199 -1.85 17.89 -20.07
N ALA A 200 -2.45 16.94 -20.80
CA ALA A 200 -2.43 15.53 -20.46
C ALA A 200 -1.01 14.95 -20.51
N GLU A 201 -0.20 15.38 -21.47
CA GLU A 201 1.20 14.98 -21.62
C GLU A 201 2.01 15.42 -20.39
N ALA A 202 1.89 16.70 -20.00
CA ALA A 202 2.54 17.21 -18.79
C ALA A 202 2.06 16.46 -17.53
N ALA A 203 0.77 16.17 -17.42
CA ALA A 203 0.21 15.48 -16.27
C ALA A 203 0.70 14.01 -16.16
N ALA A 204 0.83 13.31 -17.29
CA ALA A 204 1.38 11.96 -17.36
C ALA A 204 2.88 11.94 -17.03
N LEU A 205 3.67 12.87 -17.58
CA LEU A 205 5.09 12.99 -17.28
C LEU A 205 5.35 13.29 -15.79
N ARG A 206 4.55 14.16 -15.16
CA ARG A 206 4.63 14.40 -13.70
C ARG A 206 4.39 13.11 -12.90
N ALA A 207 3.39 12.31 -13.31
CA ALA A 207 3.11 11.04 -12.65
C ALA A 207 4.29 10.05 -12.82
N LEU A 208 4.86 9.95 -14.02
CA LEU A 208 6.04 9.10 -14.28
C LEU A 208 7.27 9.53 -13.48
N CYS A 209 7.58 10.83 -13.44
CA CYS A 209 8.66 11.36 -12.61
C CYS A 209 8.47 10.99 -11.14
N LEU A 210 7.25 11.09 -10.62
CA LEU A 210 6.92 10.74 -9.24
C LEU A 210 7.08 9.24 -8.99
N CYS A 211 6.50 8.38 -9.84
CA CYS A 211 6.56 6.93 -9.69
C CYS A 211 8.00 6.41 -9.79
N HIS A 212 8.74 6.79 -10.83
CA HIS A 212 10.15 6.39 -10.98
C HIS A 212 11.05 6.98 -9.87
N GLY A 213 10.71 8.17 -9.36
CA GLY A 213 11.39 8.76 -8.20
C GLY A 213 11.23 7.91 -6.95
N ARG A 214 10.02 7.44 -6.66
CA ARG A 214 9.72 6.53 -5.54
C ARG A 214 10.40 5.17 -5.68
N LEU A 215 10.53 4.67 -6.91
CA LEU A 215 11.26 3.44 -7.23
C LEU A 215 12.79 3.62 -7.30
N LYS A 216 13.30 4.85 -7.09
CA LYS A 216 14.73 5.18 -7.16
C LYS A 216 15.36 4.78 -8.50
N GLN A 217 14.67 5.08 -9.59
CA GLN A 217 15.14 4.86 -10.95
C GLN A 217 15.55 6.22 -11.55
N PRO A 218 16.70 6.78 -11.16
CA PRO A 218 17.07 8.15 -11.49
C PRO A 218 17.14 8.39 -12.99
N ASP A 219 17.62 7.43 -13.79
CA ASP A 219 17.73 7.59 -15.25
C ASP A 219 16.36 7.79 -15.92
N GLN A 220 15.34 7.08 -15.45
CA GLN A 220 13.96 7.26 -15.95
C GLN A 220 13.37 8.59 -15.49
N VAL A 221 13.64 8.99 -14.24
CA VAL A 221 13.21 10.31 -13.74
C VAL A 221 13.83 11.43 -14.58
N LEU A 222 15.13 11.35 -14.89
CA LEU A 222 15.80 12.33 -15.74
C LEU A 222 15.17 12.37 -17.13
N THR A 223 14.93 11.22 -17.75
CA THR A 223 14.30 11.12 -19.08
C THR A 223 12.95 11.83 -19.12
N TYR A 224 12.05 11.51 -18.19
CA TYR A 224 10.71 12.10 -18.16
C TYR A 224 10.72 13.56 -17.68
N ALA A 225 11.60 13.92 -16.75
CA ALA A 225 11.72 15.30 -16.29
C ALA A 225 12.27 16.21 -17.40
N ASP A 226 13.20 15.72 -18.23
CA ASP A 226 13.70 16.48 -19.37
C ASP A 226 12.62 16.70 -20.44
N GLN A 227 11.83 15.68 -20.75
CA GLN A 227 10.66 15.83 -21.63
C GLN A 227 9.67 16.85 -21.05
N LEU A 228 9.37 16.76 -19.75
CA LEU A 228 8.45 17.68 -19.09
C LEU A 228 8.98 19.12 -19.06
N LEU A 229 10.28 19.32 -18.85
CA LEU A 229 10.88 20.66 -18.86
C LEU A 229 11.00 21.26 -20.26
N GLN A 230 11.03 20.43 -21.32
CA GLN A 230 10.89 20.92 -22.68
C GLN A 230 9.47 21.42 -22.96
N LEU A 231 8.46 20.72 -22.43
CA LEU A 231 7.05 21.07 -22.59
C LEU A 231 6.62 22.25 -21.69
N VAL A 232 7.08 22.23 -20.43
CA VAL A 232 6.75 23.20 -19.38
C VAL A 232 8.04 23.61 -18.64
N PRO A 233 8.80 24.60 -19.16
CA PRO A 233 10.12 24.96 -18.61
C PRO A 233 10.12 25.38 -17.14
N ALA A 234 8.99 25.92 -16.65
CA ALA A 234 8.81 26.38 -15.27
C ALA A 234 8.10 25.35 -14.37
N ASP A 235 8.07 24.07 -14.74
CA ASP A 235 7.43 23.04 -13.93
C ASP A 235 8.23 22.74 -12.65
N ALA A 236 7.67 23.11 -11.49
CA ALA A 236 8.33 22.92 -10.20
C ALA A 236 8.53 21.44 -9.87
N SER A 237 7.54 20.59 -10.16
CA SER A 237 7.60 19.15 -9.89
C SER A 237 8.72 18.50 -10.69
N ALA A 238 8.85 18.83 -11.97
CA ALA A 238 9.90 18.31 -12.85
C ALA A 238 11.30 18.70 -12.34
N ARG A 239 11.50 19.98 -11.99
CA ARG A 239 12.78 20.48 -11.46
C ARG A 239 13.16 19.79 -10.14
N ARG A 240 12.19 19.58 -9.24
CA ARG A 240 12.40 18.82 -8.00
C ARG A 240 12.78 17.38 -8.29
N SER A 241 11.95 16.65 -9.05
CA SER A 241 12.20 15.26 -9.40
C SER A 241 13.57 15.07 -10.06
N LYS A 242 13.93 15.96 -11.00
CA LYS A 242 15.25 15.98 -11.64
C LYS A 242 16.37 16.24 -10.63
N GLY A 243 16.21 17.24 -9.75
CA GLY A 243 17.18 17.56 -8.70
C GLY A 243 17.44 16.39 -7.75
N PHE A 244 16.38 15.71 -7.29
CA PHE A 244 16.51 14.53 -6.43
C PHE A 244 17.11 13.31 -7.16
N ALA A 245 16.79 13.10 -8.44
CA ALA A 245 17.41 12.06 -9.25
C ALA A 245 18.93 12.31 -9.43
N LEU A 246 19.32 13.56 -9.67
CA LEU A 246 20.74 13.95 -9.77
C LEU A 246 21.48 13.76 -8.44
N LEU A 247 20.82 13.97 -7.30
CA LEU A 247 21.36 13.65 -5.98
C LEU A 247 21.64 12.15 -5.80
N LEU A 248 20.73 11.27 -6.24
CA LEU A 248 20.94 9.82 -6.21
C LEU A 248 22.16 9.41 -7.05
N LEU A 249 22.41 10.12 -8.16
CA LEU A 249 23.58 9.94 -9.02
C LEU A 249 24.84 10.68 -8.54
N GLN A 250 24.80 11.31 -7.36
CA GLN A 250 25.90 12.10 -6.78
C GLN A 250 26.36 13.29 -7.65
N ARG A 251 25.51 13.74 -8.58
CA ARG A 251 25.75 14.92 -9.44
C ARG A 251 25.34 16.20 -8.70
N HIS A 252 26.07 16.51 -7.62
CA HIS A 252 25.69 17.55 -6.66
C HIS A 252 25.58 18.96 -7.26
N GLN A 253 26.44 19.29 -8.24
CA GLN A 253 26.39 20.59 -8.93
C GLN A 253 25.10 20.75 -9.73
N ASP A 254 24.80 19.78 -10.60
CA ASP A 254 23.60 19.78 -11.43
C ASP A 254 22.33 19.72 -10.57
N ALA A 255 22.36 18.94 -9.49
CA ALA A 255 21.27 18.84 -8.54
C ALA A 255 20.99 20.21 -7.86
N LEU A 256 22.04 20.92 -7.44
CA LEU A 256 21.91 22.24 -6.81
C LEU A 256 21.23 23.24 -7.75
N GLU A 257 21.61 23.24 -9.03
CA GLU A 257 21.00 24.12 -10.04
C GLU A 257 19.49 23.86 -10.16
N GLN A 258 19.11 22.59 -10.37
CA GLN A 258 17.69 22.23 -10.53
C GLN A 258 16.87 22.50 -9.26
N LEU A 259 17.41 22.21 -8.08
CA LEU A 259 16.72 22.42 -6.81
C LEU A 259 16.55 23.91 -6.48
N LYS A 260 17.53 24.76 -6.81
CA LYS A 260 17.37 26.23 -6.68
C LYS A 260 16.30 26.77 -7.62
N LEU A 261 16.28 26.28 -8.86
CA LEU A 261 15.26 26.64 -9.84
C LEU A 261 13.86 26.15 -9.42
N ALA A 262 13.76 25.03 -8.70
CA ALA A 262 12.51 24.58 -8.09
C ALA A 262 12.08 25.45 -6.91
N GLN A 263 13.02 25.83 -6.03
CA GLN A 263 12.78 26.64 -4.83
C GLN A 263 12.30 28.07 -5.17
N ALA A 264 12.63 28.58 -6.35
CA ALA A 264 12.18 29.88 -6.83
C ALA A 264 10.68 29.90 -7.23
N ILE A 265 10.04 28.73 -7.34
CA ILE A 265 8.62 28.61 -7.67
C ILE A 265 7.84 28.37 -6.37
N PRO A 266 6.72 29.09 -6.10
CA PRO A 266 5.92 28.88 -4.91
C PRO A 266 5.49 27.42 -4.76
N GLU A 267 5.70 26.86 -3.56
CA GLU A 267 5.31 25.50 -3.21
C GLU A 267 4.33 25.56 -2.03
N GLU A 268 3.13 25.03 -2.23
CA GLU A 268 2.06 25.04 -1.22
C GLU A 268 2.30 23.95 -0.16
N ASP A 269 2.98 22.86 -0.52
CA ASP A 269 3.37 21.82 0.42
C ASP A 269 4.63 22.24 1.19
N GLU A 270 4.45 22.76 2.40
CA GLU A 270 5.56 23.14 3.26
C GLU A 270 6.55 22.00 3.53
N ALA A 271 6.10 20.74 3.55
CA ALA A 271 6.99 19.60 3.76
C ALA A 271 7.90 19.41 2.54
N GLU A 272 7.35 19.54 1.34
CA GLU A 272 8.12 19.48 0.10
C GLU A 272 9.08 20.68 -0.03
N ALA A 273 8.63 21.89 0.33
CA ALA A 273 9.48 23.08 0.36
C ALA A 273 10.68 22.90 1.32
N ARG A 274 10.43 22.36 2.52
CA ARG A 274 11.50 22.02 3.48
C ARG A 274 12.45 20.95 2.93
N ARG A 275 11.93 19.92 2.26
CA ARG A 275 12.73 18.85 1.64
C ARG A 275 13.68 19.40 0.58
N VAL A 276 13.20 20.30 -0.29
CA VAL A 276 14.04 20.98 -1.30
C VAL A 276 15.10 21.85 -0.63
N ALA A 277 14.74 22.63 0.38
CA ALA A 277 15.70 23.48 1.11
C ALA A 277 16.82 22.66 1.77
N GLN A 278 16.49 21.53 2.38
CA GLN A 278 17.47 20.60 2.95
C GLN A 278 18.39 20.00 1.89
N ALA A 279 17.84 19.63 0.74
CA ALA A 279 18.60 19.09 -0.40
C ALA A 279 19.57 20.14 -0.98
N VAL A 280 19.14 21.41 -1.08
CA VAL A 280 20.01 22.54 -1.47
C VAL A 280 21.16 22.71 -0.48
N ALA A 281 20.88 22.73 0.83
CA ALA A 281 21.90 22.85 1.87
C ALA A 281 22.90 21.68 1.81
N PHE A 282 22.40 20.45 1.61
CA PHE A 282 23.24 19.27 1.43
C PHE A 282 24.18 19.39 0.23
N CYS A 283 23.69 19.86 -0.93
CA CYS A 283 24.53 20.12 -2.09
C CYS A 283 25.59 21.19 -1.82
N CYS A 284 25.22 22.32 -1.21
CA CYS A 284 26.17 23.39 -0.85
C CYS A 284 27.31 22.88 0.03
N LYS A 285 26.98 22.07 1.04
CA LYS A 285 27.96 21.42 1.91
C LYS A 285 28.87 20.45 1.15
N LYS A 286 28.32 19.62 0.26
CA LYS A 286 29.10 18.69 -0.56
C LYS A 286 30.04 19.38 -1.54
N LEU A 287 29.69 20.58 -2.00
CA LEU A 287 30.47 21.37 -2.94
C LEU A 287 31.44 22.35 -2.26
N GLY A 288 31.47 22.40 -0.92
CA GLY A 288 32.36 23.30 -0.17
C GLY A 288 32.01 24.79 -0.32
N LEU A 289 30.72 25.10 -0.53
CA LEU A 289 30.23 26.47 -0.78
C LEU A 289 29.87 27.23 0.52
N GLU A 290 30.17 26.70 1.71
CA GLU A 290 29.96 27.37 2.99
C GLU A 290 31.13 28.32 3.32
N GLY A 291 30.85 29.62 3.54
CA GLY A 291 31.83 30.62 3.93
C GLY A 291 32.15 30.64 5.44
N PRO A 292 33.24 31.31 5.88
CA PRO A 292 33.64 31.38 7.28
C PRO A 292 32.68 32.25 8.11
N SER A 293 32.12 31.70 9.18
CA SER A 293 31.25 32.42 10.12
C SER A 293 32.09 33.27 11.09
N ALA A 294 31.86 34.59 11.08
CA ALA A 294 32.47 35.56 11.97
C ALA A 294 31.77 35.61 13.35
N ALA A 295 32.57 35.77 14.39
CA ALA A 295 32.16 35.91 15.77
C ALA A 295 31.87 37.38 16.17
N ASP A 296 31.11 37.50 17.26
CA ASP A 296 31.05 38.57 18.27
C ASP A 296 30.24 39.86 18.03
N GLY A 297 29.32 40.12 18.97
CA GLY A 297 28.62 41.41 19.13
C GLY A 297 27.38 41.34 20.04
N ALA A 298 27.57 41.56 21.34
CA ALA A 298 26.62 41.38 22.44
C ALA A 298 25.41 42.34 22.51
N GLY A 299 24.31 41.87 23.13
CA GLY A 299 23.69 42.62 24.24
C GLY A 299 22.16 42.86 24.23
N SER A 300 21.42 42.00 24.95
CA SER A 300 20.25 42.31 25.83
C SER A 300 18.99 42.96 25.22
N GLY A 301 17.78 42.42 25.34
CA GLY A 301 17.30 41.26 26.07
C GLY A 301 15.76 41.19 26.02
N TYR A 302 15.24 40.00 25.80
CA TYR A 302 13.92 39.56 26.25
C TYR A 302 14.10 38.14 26.78
N LYS A 303 13.99 37.99 28.10
CA LYS A 303 13.96 36.69 28.79
C LYS A 303 12.54 36.17 28.71
N GLU A 304 12.34 35.08 27.97
CA GLU A 304 11.28 34.12 28.24
C GLU A 304 11.86 32.70 28.20
N ALA A 305 11.29 31.85 29.04
CA ALA A 305 11.95 30.75 29.71
C ALA A 305 12.59 29.74 28.75
N GLN A 306 13.89 29.52 28.96
CA GLN A 306 14.61 28.36 28.49
C GLN A 306 13.95 27.11 29.10
N ALA A 307 13.15 26.41 28.30
CA ALA A 307 13.12 24.97 28.40
C ALA A 307 14.54 24.49 28.07
N SER A 308 15.12 23.74 29.00
CA SER A 308 16.39 23.01 28.88
C SER A 308 16.57 22.45 27.48
N PRO A 309 17.81 22.32 26.95
CA PRO A 309 18.04 21.71 25.64
C PRO A 309 17.35 20.35 25.64
N GLU A 310 16.26 20.24 24.87
CA GLU A 310 15.53 19.00 24.75
C GLU A 310 16.54 17.98 24.26
N THR A 311 16.82 17.03 25.14
CA THR A 311 17.59 15.84 24.83
C THR A 311 17.05 15.29 23.52
N VAL A 312 17.88 15.32 22.47
CA VAL A 312 17.61 14.61 21.23
C VAL A 312 17.18 13.21 21.63
N ALA A 313 15.89 12.91 21.43
CA ALA A 313 15.31 11.65 21.87
C ALA A 313 16.17 10.52 21.30
N LYS A 314 16.70 9.66 22.17
CA LYS A 314 17.54 8.52 21.77
C LYS A 314 16.87 7.80 20.62
N ASP A 315 17.63 7.53 19.56
CA ASP A 315 17.16 6.86 18.33
C ASP A 315 16.49 5.49 18.58
N ASN A 316 16.53 4.94 19.79
CA ASN A 316 15.96 3.64 20.15
C ASN A 316 14.42 3.62 20.14
N TYR A 317 13.85 2.42 19.97
CA TYR A 317 12.44 2.17 20.25
C TYR A 317 12.15 2.35 21.76
N PRO A 318 11.20 3.21 22.17
CA PRO A 318 10.87 3.39 23.58
C PRO A 318 10.32 2.10 24.19
N LYS A 319 10.54 1.88 25.49
CA LYS A 319 9.91 0.75 26.19
C LYS A 319 8.39 0.90 26.09
N THR A 320 7.68 -0.13 25.61
CA THR A 320 6.22 -0.15 25.64
C THR A 320 5.72 -0.49 27.05
N PRO A 321 4.89 0.34 27.68
CA PRO A 321 4.36 0.08 29.02
C PRO A 321 3.26 -0.99 28.99
N HIS A 322 3.06 -1.68 30.10
CA HIS A 322 1.96 -2.63 30.30
C HIS A 322 0.63 -1.91 30.50
N LEU A 323 -0.45 -2.50 29.98
CA LEU A 323 -1.82 -2.12 30.32
C LEU A 323 -2.06 -2.30 31.85
N PRO A 324 -3.00 -1.55 32.45
CA PRO A 324 -3.28 -1.59 33.89
C PRO A 324 -3.66 -2.98 34.41
N PHE A 325 -4.20 -3.83 33.53
CA PHE A 325 -4.66 -5.18 33.82
C PHE A 325 -3.81 -6.28 33.15
N SER A 326 -2.62 -5.95 32.64
CA SER A 326 -1.70 -6.96 32.08
C SER A 326 -1.22 -7.90 33.19
N PRO A 327 -1.33 -9.24 33.06
CA PRO A 327 -0.96 -10.16 34.13
C PRO A 327 0.54 -10.45 34.24
N GLY A 328 1.30 -10.40 33.12
CA GLY A 328 2.74 -10.67 33.11
C GLY A 328 3.62 -9.42 33.26
N VAL A 329 3.62 -8.77 34.43
CA VAL A 329 4.44 -7.57 34.71
C VAL A 329 5.65 -7.97 35.58
N ASN A 330 6.87 -7.66 35.15
CA ASN A 330 8.07 -7.86 35.97
C ASN A 330 8.41 -6.61 36.80
N PRO A 331 9.23 -6.70 37.86
CA PRO A 331 9.57 -5.55 38.72
C PRO A 331 10.16 -4.33 37.98
N ASP A 332 10.87 -4.56 36.86
CA ASP A 332 11.50 -3.50 36.05
C ASP A 332 10.63 -3.01 34.88
N ASP A 333 9.42 -3.54 34.74
CA ASP A 333 8.47 -3.15 33.70
C ASP A 333 7.70 -1.88 34.11
N THR A 334 7.44 -1.00 33.13
CA THR A 334 6.57 0.16 33.32
C THR A 334 5.13 -0.24 33.05
N GLN A 335 4.19 0.16 33.90
CA GLN A 335 2.75 -0.08 33.74
C GLN A 335 2.01 1.27 33.80
N ILE A 336 1.07 1.49 32.87
CA ILE A 336 0.21 2.69 32.89
C ILE A 336 -0.91 2.52 33.93
N SER A 337 -1.32 3.63 34.56
CA SER A 337 -2.39 3.66 35.58
C SER A 337 -3.78 3.43 35.00
N ASP A 338 -4.03 3.95 33.80
CA ASP A 338 -5.25 3.77 33.02
C ASP A 338 -4.91 3.80 31.52
N CYS A 339 -5.83 3.33 30.68
CA CYS A 339 -5.70 3.35 29.23
C CYS A 339 -6.75 4.25 28.54
N GLN A 340 -7.34 5.22 29.25
CA GLN A 340 -8.40 6.04 28.67
C GLN A 340 -7.90 6.85 27.48
N LEU A 341 -6.75 7.51 27.61
CA LEU A 341 -6.12 8.29 26.52
C LEU A 341 -5.76 7.41 25.31
N LEU A 342 -5.27 6.19 25.56
CA LEU A 342 -4.95 5.21 24.50
C LEU A 342 -6.20 4.83 23.69
N LEU A 343 -7.35 4.70 24.37
CA LEU A 343 -8.63 4.33 23.78
C LEU A 343 -9.41 5.52 23.21
N GLN A 344 -8.85 6.74 23.22
CA GLN A 344 -9.47 7.89 22.57
C GLN A 344 -9.34 7.79 21.05
N GLY A 345 -10.37 7.24 20.43
CA GLY A 345 -10.49 7.05 18.98
C GLY A 345 -10.15 5.61 18.57
N GLU A 346 -9.85 5.46 17.28
CA GLU A 346 -9.56 4.14 16.72
C GLU A 346 -8.17 3.64 17.16
N VAL A 347 -8.13 2.36 17.55
CA VAL A 347 -6.91 1.63 17.89
C VAL A 347 -6.76 0.42 16.98
N VAL A 348 -5.52 -0.08 16.90
CA VAL A 348 -5.23 -1.41 16.38
C VAL A 348 -4.63 -2.26 17.49
N VAL A 349 -5.01 -3.53 17.49
CA VAL A 349 -4.45 -4.57 18.36
C VAL A 349 -3.70 -5.53 17.49
N THR A 350 -2.43 -5.79 17.80
CA THR A 350 -1.60 -6.78 17.12
C THR A 350 -1.16 -7.86 18.09
N GLU A 351 -0.86 -9.06 17.58
CA GLU A 351 -0.13 -10.04 18.39
C GLU A 351 1.25 -9.48 18.77
N LYS A 352 1.62 -9.68 20.03
CA LYS A 352 3.00 -9.49 20.47
C LYS A 352 3.75 -10.79 20.17
N LEU A 353 4.69 -10.74 19.24
CA LEU A 353 5.56 -11.87 18.93
C LEU A 353 6.74 -11.92 19.91
N ASP A 354 7.17 -13.13 20.23
CA ASP A 354 8.29 -13.40 21.13
C ASP A 354 9.56 -13.66 20.31
N GLY A 355 10.30 -12.59 20.05
CA GLY A 355 11.55 -12.61 19.29
C GLY A 355 12.54 -11.58 19.82
N GLY A 356 13.31 -10.99 18.90
CA GLY A 356 14.25 -9.92 19.21
C GLY A 356 13.84 -8.59 18.59
N ASN A 357 13.70 -7.55 19.42
CA ASN A 357 13.52 -6.19 18.90
C ASN A 357 14.66 -5.81 17.93
N CYS A 358 14.26 -5.31 16.76
CA CYS A 358 15.16 -4.98 15.68
C CYS A 358 14.73 -3.68 14.99
N CYS A 359 15.70 -2.83 14.65
CA CYS A 359 15.50 -1.61 13.89
C CYS A 359 16.38 -1.63 12.63
N ILE A 360 15.82 -1.22 11.51
CA ILE A 360 16.54 -1.01 10.26
C ILE A 360 16.51 0.49 9.95
N LYS A 361 17.69 1.09 9.86
CA LYS A 361 17.88 2.53 9.60
C LYS A 361 19.18 2.74 8.84
N GLY A 362 19.19 3.62 7.83
CA GLY A 362 20.42 4.00 7.13
C GLY A 362 21.17 2.81 6.52
N GLY A 363 20.43 1.78 6.09
CA GLY A 363 20.95 0.53 5.55
C GLY A 363 21.70 -0.37 6.54
N GLN A 364 21.56 -0.12 7.84
CA GLN A 364 22.10 -0.96 8.89
C GLN A 364 20.98 -1.57 9.73
N VAL A 365 21.27 -2.75 10.27
CA VAL A 365 20.39 -3.49 11.19
C VAL A 365 20.92 -3.31 12.60
N TYR A 366 20.04 -2.91 13.52
CA TYR A 366 20.33 -2.69 14.93
C TYR A 366 19.42 -3.60 15.77
N GLY A 367 19.93 -4.05 16.92
CA GLY A 367 19.09 -4.65 17.95
C GLY A 367 18.37 -3.57 18.76
N ARG A 368 17.89 -3.94 19.96
CA ARG A 368 17.20 -3.02 20.89
C ARG A 368 17.97 -1.74 21.22
N THR A 369 19.30 -1.81 21.28
CA THR A 369 20.16 -0.63 21.45
C THR A 369 20.75 -0.23 20.10
N HIS A 370 20.57 1.02 19.71
CA HIS A 370 21.12 1.53 18.44
C HIS A 370 22.57 2.03 18.59
N ALA A 371 23.29 1.55 19.61
CA ALA A 371 24.65 1.99 19.89
C ALA A 371 25.63 1.52 18.82
N GLN A 372 25.44 0.31 18.29
CA GLN A 372 26.23 -0.30 17.22
C GLN A 372 25.33 -1.21 16.38
N PRO A 373 25.60 -1.38 15.07
CA PRO A 373 24.92 -2.37 14.25
C PRO A 373 24.99 -3.78 14.88
N ALA A 374 23.92 -4.55 14.73
CA ALA A 374 23.85 -5.89 15.26
C ALA A 374 24.94 -6.78 14.63
N SER A 375 25.77 -7.42 15.44
CA SER A 375 26.83 -8.32 14.97
C SER A 375 26.49 -9.81 15.10
N HIS A 376 25.53 -10.14 15.98
CA HIS A 376 25.17 -11.52 16.27
C HIS A 376 24.53 -12.25 15.07
N GLU A 377 24.80 -13.55 14.94
CA GLU A 377 24.37 -14.38 13.81
C GLU A 377 22.85 -14.50 13.70
N SER A 378 22.13 -14.39 14.82
CA SER A 378 20.67 -14.37 14.85
C SER A 378 20.04 -13.17 14.13
N PHE A 379 20.82 -12.25 13.56
CA PHE A 379 20.35 -11.15 12.70
C PHE A 379 20.67 -11.37 11.22
N SER A 380 21.31 -12.48 10.83
CA SER A 380 21.76 -12.66 9.44
C SER A 380 20.60 -12.62 8.42
N ALA A 381 19.48 -13.28 8.70
CA ALA A 381 18.30 -13.25 7.84
C ALA A 381 17.71 -11.83 7.74
N VAL A 382 17.69 -11.09 8.85
CA VAL A 382 17.21 -9.69 8.84
C VAL A 382 18.17 -8.78 8.08
N LYS A 383 19.49 -9.03 8.14
CA LYS A 383 20.48 -8.30 7.34
C LYS A 383 20.36 -8.60 5.85
N GLU A 384 20.12 -9.85 5.49
CA GLU A 384 19.86 -10.25 4.10
C GLU A 384 18.58 -9.59 3.57
N LEU A 385 17.49 -9.66 4.33
CA LEU A 385 16.25 -8.94 4.03
C LEU A 385 16.50 -7.44 3.90
N ALA A 386 17.15 -6.84 4.90
CA ALA A 386 17.47 -5.42 4.90
C ALA A 386 18.32 -5.02 3.69
N ALA A 387 19.27 -5.83 3.24
CA ALA A 387 20.08 -5.52 2.06
C ALA A 387 19.23 -5.31 0.80
N ASN A 388 18.07 -5.99 0.70
CA ASN A 388 17.17 -5.88 -0.45
C ASN A 388 16.36 -4.58 -0.47
N PHE A 389 16.07 -3.98 0.70
CA PHE A 389 15.18 -2.82 0.78
C PHE A 389 15.76 -1.62 1.57
N ALA A 390 16.95 -1.76 2.14
CA ALA A 390 17.64 -0.73 2.93
C ALA A 390 17.76 0.59 2.18
N SER A 391 18.07 0.50 0.88
CA SER A 391 18.17 1.65 0.00
C SER A 391 16.82 2.34 -0.19
N ALA A 392 15.68 1.64 -0.04
CA ALA A 392 14.33 2.19 -0.20
C ALA A 392 13.83 2.96 1.04
N LEU A 393 14.46 2.80 2.20
CA LEU A 393 13.96 3.34 3.48
C LEU A 393 14.07 4.86 3.65
N GLU A 394 14.76 5.58 2.76
CA GLU A 394 15.01 7.04 2.91
C GLU A 394 15.48 7.36 4.35
N ASP A 395 14.82 8.30 5.03
CA ASP A 395 15.04 8.65 6.44
C ASP A 395 14.10 7.92 7.42
N VAL A 396 13.33 6.94 6.93
CA VAL A 396 12.39 6.16 7.75
C VAL A 396 13.12 5.05 8.48
N GLN A 397 12.84 4.93 9.76
CA GLN A 397 13.32 3.85 10.62
C GLN A 397 12.23 2.78 10.70
N VAL A 398 12.56 1.54 10.35
CA VAL A 398 11.62 0.41 10.42
C VAL A 398 11.91 -0.41 11.65
N PHE A 399 10.90 -0.59 12.49
CA PHE A 399 10.97 -1.39 13.71
C PHE A 399 10.15 -2.66 13.53
N GLY A 400 10.75 -3.78 13.88
CA GLY A 400 10.09 -5.07 13.77
C GLY A 400 10.68 -6.10 14.73
N GLU A 401 9.99 -7.22 14.81
CA GLU A 401 10.41 -8.36 15.60
C GLU A 401 11.26 -9.29 14.72
N ASN A 402 12.49 -9.53 15.14
CA ASN A 402 13.38 -10.52 14.55
C ASN A 402 13.03 -11.90 15.10
N MET A 403 12.50 -12.75 14.22
CA MET A 403 12.03 -14.10 14.52
C MET A 403 13.04 -15.19 14.13
N GLN A 404 14.25 -14.81 13.69
CA GLN A 404 15.24 -15.79 13.24
C GLN A 404 15.70 -16.71 14.37
N GLY A 405 15.86 -16.20 15.59
CA GLY A 405 16.18 -17.01 16.75
C GLY A 405 14.91 -17.39 17.51
N ILE A 406 14.75 -18.66 17.87
CA ILE A 406 13.68 -19.10 18.76
C ILE A 406 13.99 -18.58 20.17
N HIS A 407 13.10 -17.78 20.73
CA HIS A 407 13.18 -17.28 22.11
C HIS A 407 12.48 -18.26 23.08
N SER A 408 11.44 -17.82 23.78
CA SER A 408 10.69 -18.65 24.72
C SER A 408 9.54 -19.41 24.05
N ILE A 409 9.09 -18.94 22.88
CA ILE A 409 8.04 -19.55 22.06
C ILE A 409 8.63 -19.95 20.70
N GLU A 410 8.40 -21.19 20.31
CA GLU A 410 8.69 -21.69 18.96
C GLU A 410 7.45 -21.56 18.07
N TYR A 411 7.50 -20.66 17.10
CA TYR A 411 6.43 -20.43 16.12
C TYR A 411 6.64 -21.31 14.88
N THR A 412 5.60 -22.01 14.44
CA THR A 412 5.69 -23.02 13.37
C THR A 412 5.24 -22.53 12.00
N ASN A 413 4.65 -21.34 11.92
CA ASN A 413 4.02 -20.80 10.71
C ASN A 413 4.52 -19.38 10.38
N LEU A 414 5.81 -19.12 10.65
CA LEU A 414 6.44 -17.86 10.28
C LEU A 414 6.57 -17.76 8.75
N GLU A 415 6.07 -16.68 8.16
CA GLU A 415 6.21 -16.40 6.71
C GLU A 415 7.50 -15.63 6.41
N SER A 416 8.05 -14.93 7.40
CA SER A 416 9.32 -14.19 7.32
C SER A 416 10.08 -14.28 8.64
N PHE A 417 11.36 -13.91 8.63
CA PHE A 417 12.16 -13.76 9.86
C PHE A 417 12.11 -12.34 10.44
N PHE A 418 11.41 -11.41 9.79
CA PHE A 418 11.25 -10.04 10.28
C PHE A 418 9.79 -9.58 10.12
N TYR A 419 9.15 -9.22 11.22
CA TYR A 419 7.77 -8.77 11.26
C TYR A 419 7.68 -7.31 11.71
N VAL A 420 7.22 -6.42 10.83
CA VAL A 420 7.14 -4.97 11.10
C VAL A 420 6.04 -4.70 12.13
N PHE A 421 6.35 -3.97 13.20
CA PHE A 421 5.34 -3.50 14.17
C PHE A 421 5.24 -1.97 14.26
N GLY A 422 6.19 -1.25 13.66
CA GLY A 422 6.18 0.20 13.67
C GLY A 422 7.22 0.80 12.74
N ALA A 423 6.99 2.04 12.36
CA ALA A 423 7.96 2.82 11.62
C ALA A 423 7.95 4.27 12.11
N ARG A 424 9.08 4.95 11.98
CA ARG A 424 9.26 6.33 12.45
C ARG A 424 9.98 7.18 11.40
N ASP A 425 9.41 8.34 11.11
CA ASP A 425 10.05 9.40 10.33
C ASP A 425 10.32 10.64 11.21
N ALA A 426 10.79 11.74 10.62
CA ALA A 426 11.08 12.98 11.35
C ALA A 426 9.84 13.61 12.04
N ARG A 427 8.62 13.28 11.63
CA ARG A 427 7.37 13.80 12.22
C ARG A 427 6.89 12.96 13.40
N GLY A 428 7.42 11.75 13.57
CA GLY A 428 7.05 10.83 14.64
C GLY A 428 6.77 9.42 14.11
N TRP A 429 6.01 8.66 14.87
CA TRP A 429 5.60 7.31 14.48
C TRP A 429 4.52 7.39 13.41
N LEU A 430 4.70 6.60 12.35
CA LEU A 430 3.75 6.46 11.27
C LEU A 430 2.41 5.93 11.80
N SER A 431 1.32 6.30 11.14
CA SER A 431 0.03 5.65 11.38
C SER A 431 0.12 4.15 11.09
N TRP A 432 -0.86 3.37 11.55
CA TRP A 432 -0.88 1.94 11.26
C TRP A 432 -0.98 1.69 9.75
N ASP A 433 -1.81 2.45 9.05
CA ASP A 433 -1.98 2.34 7.59
C ASP A 433 -0.68 2.65 6.84
N GLU A 434 0.03 3.70 7.22
CA GLU A 434 1.35 4.00 6.64
C GLU A 434 2.39 2.95 7.01
N THR A 435 2.28 2.32 8.19
CA THR A 435 3.17 1.21 8.59
C THR A 435 2.91 -0.03 7.73
N VAL A 436 1.64 -0.39 7.51
CA VAL A 436 1.23 -1.51 6.65
C VAL A 436 1.65 -1.27 5.21
N ALA A 437 1.33 -0.10 4.64
CA ALA A 437 1.73 0.26 3.29
C ALA A 437 3.25 0.27 3.11
N LEU A 438 4.00 0.69 4.14
CA LEU A 438 5.45 0.58 4.15
C LEU A 438 5.90 -0.88 4.14
N ALA A 439 5.35 -1.72 5.02
CA ALA A 439 5.72 -3.14 5.10
C ALA A 439 5.42 -3.88 3.77
N GLU A 440 4.25 -3.64 3.16
CA GLU A 440 3.88 -4.17 1.85
C GLU A 440 4.86 -3.75 0.75
N ARG A 441 5.25 -2.47 0.72
CA ARG A 441 6.24 -1.97 -0.24
C ARG A 441 7.63 -2.60 -0.07
N LEU A 442 7.97 -3.04 1.15
CA LEU A 442 9.23 -3.71 1.46
C LEU A 442 9.15 -5.24 1.32
N ASP A 443 8.00 -5.77 0.87
CA ASP A 443 7.71 -7.21 0.85
C ASP A 443 7.94 -7.89 2.21
N LEU A 444 7.51 -7.21 3.27
CA LEU A 444 7.62 -7.67 4.64
C LEU A 444 6.22 -7.82 5.26
N PRO A 445 6.00 -8.86 6.07
CA PRO A 445 4.78 -8.93 6.86
C PRO A 445 4.84 -7.95 8.02
N THR A 446 3.68 -7.44 8.42
CA THR A 446 3.52 -6.82 9.74
C THR A 446 3.29 -7.90 10.79
N VAL A 447 3.55 -7.60 12.06
CA VAL A 447 3.00 -8.42 13.15
C VAL A 447 1.49 -8.63 12.95
N PRO A 448 0.93 -9.80 13.31
CA PRO A 448 -0.45 -10.13 12.99
C PRO A 448 -1.45 -9.11 13.55
N LEU A 449 -2.26 -8.52 12.68
CA LEU A 449 -3.37 -7.65 13.07
C LEU A 449 -4.51 -8.50 13.63
N VAL A 450 -4.90 -8.22 14.86
CA VAL A 450 -5.95 -8.94 15.59
C VAL A 450 -7.27 -8.18 15.54
N PHE A 451 -7.24 -6.86 15.73
CA PHE A 451 -8.43 -6.03 15.79
C PHE A 451 -8.10 -4.61 15.33
N ARG A 452 -9.09 -3.95 14.71
CA ARG A 452 -9.08 -2.52 14.43
C ARG A 452 -10.46 -1.94 14.71
N GLY A 453 -10.51 -0.86 15.47
CA GLY A 453 -11.76 -0.20 15.81
C GLY A 453 -11.66 0.56 17.13
N THR A 454 -12.80 0.85 17.75
CA THR A 454 -12.92 1.55 19.03
C THR A 454 -13.39 0.61 20.12
N PHE A 455 -12.89 0.78 21.34
CA PHE A 455 -13.42 0.11 22.53
C PHE A 455 -14.25 1.10 23.36
N ALA A 456 -15.39 0.63 23.89
CA ALA A 456 -16.25 1.44 24.75
C ALA A 456 -15.63 1.67 26.14
N SER A 457 -14.81 0.73 26.62
CA SER A 457 -14.16 0.80 27.94
C SER A 457 -12.89 -0.04 28.02
N ALA A 458 -12.08 0.24 29.05
CA ALA A 458 -10.92 -0.59 29.42
C ALA A 458 -11.33 -2.04 29.75
N ASP A 459 -12.49 -2.25 30.37
CA ASP A 459 -13.00 -3.57 30.71
C ASP A 459 -13.34 -4.40 29.47
N GLN A 460 -13.94 -3.77 28.45
CA GLN A 460 -14.23 -4.42 27.17
C GLN A 460 -12.92 -4.86 26.49
N LEU A 461 -11.91 -3.98 26.47
CA LEU A 461 -10.59 -4.33 25.97
C LEU A 461 -10.00 -5.51 26.75
N GLN A 462 -10.01 -5.47 28.09
CA GLN A 462 -9.49 -6.54 28.94
C GLN A 462 -10.16 -7.88 28.63
N GLN A 463 -11.50 -7.93 28.60
CA GLN A 463 -12.26 -9.15 28.29
C GLN A 463 -11.91 -9.72 26.91
N CYS A 464 -11.75 -8.84 25.91
CA CYS A 464 -11.33 -9.25 24.58
C CYS A 464 -9.93 -9.87 24.60
N LEU A 465 -8.94 -9.19 25.19
CA LEU A 465 -7.56 -9.70 25.26
C LEU A 465 -7.46 -11.02 26.05
N GLU A 466 -8.24 -11.18 27.13
CA GLU A 466 -8.32 -12.40 27.93
C GLU A 466 -8.93 -13.59 27.17
N LYS A 467 -9.92 -13.34 26.30
CA LYS A 467 -10.48 -14.36 25.40
C LYS A 467 -9.46 -14.74 24.32
N TRP A 468 -8.96 -13.72 23.64
CA TRP A 468 -8.08 -13.82 22.49
C TRP A 468 -6.74 -14.49 22.78
N LYS A 469 -6.20 -14.35 23.99
CA LYS A 469 -4.95 -15.01 24.39
C LYS A 469 -5.07 -16.54 24.46
N GLN A 470 -6.28 -17.09 24.57
CA GLN A 470 -6.52 -18.53 24.67
C GLN A 470 -6.59 -19.20 23.30
N GLU A 471 -6.71 -18.40 22.24
CA GLU A 471 -6.73 -18.89 20.87
C GLU A 471 -5.31 -19.14 20.34
N PRO A 472 -5.14 -20.01 19.33
CA PRO A 472 -3.85 -20.18 18.66
C PRO A 472 -3.32 -18.86 18.08
N SER A 473 -2.01 -18.68 18.11
CA SER A 473 -1.33 -17.54 17.47
C SER A 473 -1.52 -17.59 15.97
N ALA A 474 -1.65 -16.41 15.35
CA ALA A 474 -1.72 -16.25 13.91
C ALA A 474 -0.46 -16.75 13.18
N VAL A 475 0.66 -16.96 13.88
CA VAL A 475 1.90 -17.51 13.31
C VAL A 475 2.30 -18.85 13.94
N SER A 476 1.40 -19.51 14.68
CA SER A 476 1.60 -20.87 15.18
C SER A 476 0.29 -21.54 15.60
N GLU A 477 -0.05 -22.67 14.98
CA GLU A 477 -1.21 -23.47 15.38
C GLU A 477 -1.03 -24.15 16.75
N ARG A 478 0.21 -24.29 17.21
CA ARG A 478 0.58 -25.06 18.42
C ARG A 478 0.77 -24.20 19.66
N GLN A 479 0.83 -22.89 19.48
CA GLN A 479 1.15 -21.94 20.55
C GLN A 479 0.08 -20.89 20.63
N THR A 480 -0.23 -20.45 21.84
CA THR A 480 -1.00 -19.21 22.05
C THR A 480 -0.06 -17.99 21.96
N PRO A 481 -0.57 -16.79 21.65
CA PRO A 481 0.24 -15.57 21.62
C PRO A 481 0.97 -15.33 22.95
N GLU A 482 2.14 -14.70 22.92
CA GLU A 482 2.76 -14.13 24.14
C GLU A 482 1.80 -13.12 24.79
N GLY A 483 1.16 -12.32 23.94
CA GLY A 483 0.26 -11.26 24.35
C GLY A 483 -0.09 -10.39 23.16
N PHE A 484 -0.42 -9.12 23.44
CA PHE A 484 -0.89 -8.17 22.45
C PHE A 484 -0.27 -6.80 22.65
N VAL A 485 -0.19 -6.02 21.57
CA VAL A 485 0.13 -4.60 21.61
C VAL A 485 -1.08 -3.83 21.12
N VAL A 486 -1.51 -2.85 21.90
CA VAL A 486 -2.57 -1.90 21.55
C VAL A 486 -1.91 -0.58 21.22
N ARG A 487 -2.16 -0.03 20.03
CA ARG A 487 -1.67 1.28 19.61
C ARG A 487 -2.78 2.09 18.96
N ARG A 488 -2.73 3.42 19.07
CA ARG A 488 -3.58 4.30 18.26
C ARG A 488 -3.33 4.05 16.78
N SER A 489 -4.38 4.08 15.97
CA SER A 489 -4.25 3.84 14.52
C SER A 489 -3.61 5.03 13.81
N ALA A 490 -3.85 6.25 14.28
CA ALA A 490 -3.27 7.48 13.74
C ALA A 490 -1.75 7.62 14.00
N ARG A 491 -1.13 8.60 13.35
CA ARG A 491 0.27 9.00 13.62
C ARG A 491 0.45 9.40 15.08
N ILE A 492 1.59 9.03 15.68
CA ILE A 492 1.90 9.31 17.08
C ILE A 492 3.12 10.24 17.15
N PRO A 493 2.98 11.47 17.68
CA PRO A 493 4.12 12.33 17.97
C PRO A 493 5.12 11.61 18.88
N ALA A 494 6.42 11.80 18.67
CA ALA A 494 7.46 11.05 19.41
C ALA A 494 7.31 11.14 20.94
N LYS A 495 6.89 12.29 21.47
CA LYS A 495 6.66 12.54 22.90
C LYS A 495 5.41 11.83 23.45
N ALA A 496 4.43 11.52 22.60
CA ALA A 496 3.16 10.90 22.99
C ALA A 496 3.18 9.36 22.92
N PHE A 497 4.34 8.75 22.68
CA PHE A 497 4.44 7.30 22.48
C PHE A 497 3.95 6.48 23.67
N GLN A 498 4.34 6.87 24.90
CA GLN A 498 3.99 6.13 26.13
C GLN A 498 2.48 6.15 26.41
N GLU A 499 1.76 7.16 25.94
CA GLU A 499 0.31 7.31 26.11
C GLU A 499 -0.48 6.66 24.95
N SER A 500 0.20 6.36 23.83
CA SER A 500 -0.43 5.93 22.59
C SER A 500 -0.16 4.47 22.22
N VAL A 501 0.66 3.77 23.02
CA VAL A 501 0.99 2.36 22.83
C VAL A 501 1.11 1.67 24.18
N ALA A 502 0.43 0.55 24.38
CA ALA A 502 0.56 -0.29 25.58
C ALA A 502 0.51 -1.79 25.22
N LYS A 503 1.10 -2.64 26.05
CA LYS A 503 1.13 -4.09 25.84
C LYS A 503 0.37 -4.86 26.92
N TYR A 504 -0.21 -5.98 26.52
CA TYR A 504 -0.72 -7.03 27.39
C TYR A 504 0.19 -8.23 27.24
N VAL A 505 0.68 -8.80 28.34
CA VAL A 505 1.52 -10.01 28.31
C VAL A 505 0.87 -11.06 29.20
N ARG A 506 0.73 -12.29 28.70
CA ARG A 506 0.09 -13.39 29.43
C ARG A 506 0.84 -13.73 30.73
N ALA A 507 0.11 -14.31 31.68
CA ALA A 507 0.70 -14.81 32.93
C ALA A 507 1.76 -15.88 32.63
N ASN A 508 2.81 -15.94 33.47
CA ASN A 508 3.86 -16.96 33.44
C ASN A 508 4.65 -17.03 32.11
N HIS A 509 4.66 -15.98 31.29
CA HIS A 509 5.56 -15.93 30.14
C HIS A 509 7.01 -15.85 30.62
N ILE A 510 7.81 -16.87 30.27
CA ILE A 510 9.21 -16.99 30.67
C ILE A 510 10.04 -16.05 29.80
N GLN A 511 10.86 -15.20 30.40
CA GLN A 511 11.82 -14.39 29.63
C GLN A 511 13.03 -15.23 29.21
N THR A 512 13.59 -14.89 28.05
CA THR A 512 14.75 -15.56 27.49
C THR A 512 15.96 -15.52 28.44
N GLU A 513 16.57 -16.68 28.70
CA GLU A 513 17.73 -16.81 29.61
C GLU A 513 18.99 -16.09 29.10
N ASP A 514 19.86 -15.64 30.01
CA ASP A 514 21.13 -14.97 29.68
C ASP A 514 22.05 -15.80 28.76
N ALA A 515 21.95 -17.13 28.83
CA ALA A 515 22.75 -18.05 28.01
C ALA A 515 22.27 -18.17 26.55
N TRP A 516 21.13 -17.57 26.20
CA TRP A 516 20.47 -17.75 24.90
C TRP A 516 21.39 -17.44 23.71
N LYS A 517 22.19 -16.36 23.78
CA LYS A 517 23.11 -15.99 22.69
C LYS A 517 24.07 -17.11 22.29
N ARG A 518 24.40 -18.02 23.21
CA ARG A 518 25.30 -19.17 22.95
C ARG A 518 24.57 -20.44 22.50
N ARG A 519 23.25 -20.54 22.74
CA ARG A 519 22.45 -21.76 22.52
C ARG A 519 21.24 -21.53 21.61
N TRP A 520 21.18 -20.37 20.96
CA TRP A 520 20.04 -20.00 20.12
C TRP A 520 19.84 -21.03 19.02
N LYS A 521 18.58 -21.29 18.69
CA LYS A 521 18.19 -22.15 17.58
C LYS A 521 17.55 -21.30 16.51
N LYS A 522 17.89 -21.56 15.25
CA LYS A 522 17.23 -20.89 14.12
C LYS A 522 15.80 -21.39 14.00
N ALA A 523 14.84 -20.47 13.91
CA ALA A 523 13.45 -20.78 13.63
C ALA A 523 13.30 -21.29 12.18
N THR A 524 12.17 -21.94 11.91
CA THR A 524 11.82 -22.41 10.56
C THR A 524 10.70 -21.56 9.99
N LEU A 525 10.76 -21.29 8.69
CA LEU A 525 9.64 -20.70 7.98
C LEU A 525 8.62 -21.80 7.68
N GLY A 526 7.34 -21.44 7.71
CA GLY A 526 6.23 -22.36 7.48
C GLY A 526 5.13 -21.73 6.64
N THR A 527 4.07 -22.50 6.40
CA THR A 527 2.91 -22.01 5.65
C THR A 527 2.18 -20.94 6.45
N ARG A 528 2.04 -19.75 5.86
CA ARG A 528 1.27 -18.63 6.41
C ARG A 528 -0.16 -19.08 6.71
N LEU A 529 -0.63 -18.81 7.92
CA LEU A 529 -2.04 -19.02 8.30
C LEU A 529 -2.90 -17.84 7.83
N GLN A 530 -4.21 -18.09 7.64
CA GLN A 530 -5.13 -17.01 7.29
C GLN A 530 -5.21 -15.98 8.43
N PRO A 531 -5.11 -14.67 8.14
CA PRO A 531 -5.29 -13.62 9.14
C PRO A 531 -6.66 -13.74 9.82
N ARG A 532 -6.67 -13.68 11.15
CA ARG A 532 -7.90 -13.70 11.95
C ARG A 532 -8.19 -12.30 12.49
N LEU A 533 -8.84 -11.48 11.68
CA LEU A 533 -9.37 -10.20 12.16
C LEU A 533 -10.61 -10.47 13.00
N ARG A 534 -10.57 -10.06 14.26
CA ARG A 534 -11.64 -10.26 15.23
C ARG A 534 -12.59 -9.08 15.21
N SER A 535 -13.86 -9.31 15.49
CA SER A 535 -14.88 -8.28 15.71
C SER A 535 -15.28 -8.23 17.18
N LEU A 536 -15.79 -7.09 17.63
CA LEU A 536 -16.46 -7.00 18.93
C LEU A 536 -17.82 -7.68 18.80
N GLU A 537 -18.17 -8.53 19.77
CA GLU A 537 -19.53 -9.03 19.87
C GLU A 537 -20.47 -7.86 20.22
N PRO A 538 -21.70 -7.83 19.67
CA PRO A 538 -22.70 -6.85 20.10
C PRO A 538 -22.89 -6.99 21.60
N ALA A 539 -22.97 -5.86 22.33
CA ALA A 539 -23.30 -5.89 23.74
C ALA A 539 -24.61 -6.69 23.91
N ALA A 540 -24.59 -7.71 24.76
CA ALA A 540 -25.81 -8.40 25.14
C ALA A 540 -26.78 -7.35 25.71
N ALA A 541 -27.93 -7.20 25.05
CA ALA A 541 -28.96 -6.23 25.40
C ALA A 541 -29.61 -6.53 26.75
#